data_AF-A0A352MXN8-F1
#
_entry.id   AF-A0A352MXN8-F1
#
_cell.length_a   1.000
_cell.length_b   1.000
_cell.length_c   1.000
_cell.angle_alpha   90.00
_cell.angle_beta   90.00
_cell.angle_gamma   90.00
#
_symmetry.space_group_name_H-M   'P 1'
#
loop_
_entity.id
_entity.type
_entity.pdbx_description
1 polymer ?
#
loop_
_entity_poly.entity_id
_entity_poly.type
_entity_poly.pdbx_seq_one_letter_code
_entity_poly.pdbx_strand_id
1 'polypeptide(L)'
;MEEVIKKEKLNTGLTNEEVEERINNGQVNYDTSIPTKSIKTIVRDNVFTLFNLINILLGIAVFLVGSYKNLLFLIIIFCNTAISIIQEINSKRAVDKLSVLAQAKVNCIRDGKINQIGINEIVLDDLLVLEAGNQIVTDSVILEGEVEVNESFITGESDIIYKKQGDTLLSGSFVVSGRCKAEVIHIGDENYTSKISSGAKYVKKINSEIMNSLNKIIKFISIAIVPVRNITIFKSV
;
A
#
# COMPACT_ATOMS: atom_id res chain seq x y z
N MET A 1 -22.48 32.63 -22.61
CA MET A 1 -21.08 32.97 -22.26
C MET A 1 -20.44 31.82 -21.49
N GLU A 2 -21.09 31.28 -20.46
CA GLU A 2 -20.64 30.08 -19.73
C GLU A 2 -20.41 28.84 -20.62
N GLU A 3 -21.28 28.56 -21.60
CA GLU A 3 -21.09 27.43 -22.54
C GLU A 3 -19.85 27.56 -23.44
N VAL A 4 -19.43 28.79 -23.76
CA VAL A 4 -18.25 29.04 -24.61
C VAL A 4 -16.97 28.81 -23.81
N ILE A 5 -16.93 29.31 -22.57
CA ILE A 5 -15.82 29.09 -21.64
C ILE A 5 -15.67 27.60 -21.31
N LYS A 6 -16.80 26.89 -21.16
CA LYS A 6 -16.79 25.43 -20.93
C LYS A 6 -16.22 24.65 -22.13
N LYS A 7 -16.53 25.08 -23.36
CA LYS A 7 -16.00 24.48 -24.60
C LYS A 7 -14.51 24.79 -24.84
N GLU A 8 -14.03 25.96 -24.45
CA GLU A 8 -12.59 26.27 -24.50
C GLU A 8 -11.81 25.41 -23.50
N LYS A 9 -12.28 25.34 -22.24
CA LYS A 9 -11.65 24.50 -21.19
C LYS A 9 -11.60 23.01 -21.58
N LEU A 10 -12.60 22.53 -22.31
CA LEU A 10 -12.66 21.16 -22.87
C LEU A 10 -11.58 20.84 -23.91
N ASN A 11 -10.93 21.84 -24.49
CA ASN A 11 -9.88 21.67 -25.50
C ASN A 11 -8.50 22.08 -24.98
N THR A 12 -8.43 23.04 -24.07
CA THR A 12 -7.16 23.51 -23.49
C THR A 12 -6.76 22.78 -22.22
N GLY A 13 -7.72 22.28 -21.43
CA GLY A 13 -7.44 21.77 -20.10
C GLY A 13 -6.84 22.86 -19.19
N LEU A 14 -6.12 22.43 -18.14
CA LEU A 14 -5.41 23.34 -17.23
C LEU A 14 -4.12 23.87 -17.86
N THR A 15 -3.72 25.08 -17.48
CA THR A 15 -2.40 25.62 -17.83
C THR A 15 -1.30 25.08 -16.90
N ASN A 16 -0.03 25.12 -17.30
CA ASN A 16 1.06 24.73 -16.40
C ASN A 16 1.09 25.57 -15.11
N GLU A 17 0.73 26.85 -15.18
CA GLU A 17 0.69 27.74 -14.01
C GLU A 17 -0.40 27.30 -13.01
N GLU A 18 -1.59 26.97 -13.53
CA GLU A 18 -2.72 26.45 -12.73
C GLU A 18 -2.42 25.08 -12.11
N VAL A 19 -1.63 24.27 -12.79
CA VAL A 19 -1.16 22.97 -12.30
C VAL A 19 -0.13 23.17 -11.18
N GLU A 20 0.84 24.06 -11.36
CA GLU A 20 1.83 24.38 -10.32
C GLU A 20 1.17 24.95 -9.07
N GLU A 21 0.16 25.80 -9.21
CA GLU A 21 -0.62 26.32 -8.08
C GLU A 21 -1.28 25.18 -7.29
N ARG A 22 -1.93 24.24 -7.98
CA ARG A 22 -2.54 23.05 -7.34
C ARG A 22 -1.51 22.15 -6.68
N ILE A 23 -0.34 21.99 -7.29
CA ILE A 23 0.77 21.24 -6.70
C ILE A 23 1.22 21.89 -5.40
N ASN A 24 1.39 23.22 -5.40
CA ASN A 24 1.80 23.97 -4.21
C ASN A 24 0.73 23.94 -3.11
N ASN A 25 -0.54 23.88 -3.49
CA ASN A 25 -1.68 23.74 -2.57
C ASN A 25 -1.88 22.28 -2.08
N GLY A 26 -1.07 21.33 -2.54
CA GLY A 26 -1.18 19.92 -2.18
C GLY A 26 -2.40 19.22 -2.79
N GLN A 27 -3.02 19.79 -3.82
CA GLN A 27 -4.16 19.25 -4.55
C GLN A 27 -3.72 18.25 -5.63
N VAL A 28 -2.77 17.40 -5.27
CA VAL A 28 -2.17 16.38 -6.13
C VAL A 28 -2.67 15.02 -5.69
N ASN A 29 -3.04 14.19 -6.64
CA ASN A 29 -3.38 12.81 -6.38
C ASN A 29 -2.14 12.04 -5.89
N TYR A 30 -2.34 11.12 -4.97
CA TYR A 30 -1.29 10.24 -4.47
C TYR A 30 -1.82 8.84 -4.33
N ASP A 31 -0.94 7.86 -4.52
CA ASP A 31 -1.28 6.47 -4.26
C ASP A 31 -1.59 6.26 -2.77
N THR A 32 -2.85 5.91 -2.48
CA THR A 32 -3.33 5.57 -1.12
C THR A 32 -3.10 4.10 -0.78
N SER A 33 -2.47 3.33 -1.69
CA SER A 33 -2.06 1.97 -1.40
C SER A 33 -1.13 1.94 -0.19
N ILE A 34 -1.28 0.90 0.63
CA ILE A 34 -0.59 0.81 1.92
C ILE A 34 0.92 0.78 1.65
N PRO A 35 1.70 1.76 2.15
CA PRO A 35 3.13 1.77 1.91
C PRO A 35 3.75 0.48 2.47
N THR A 36 4.56 -0.19 1.65
CA THR A 36 5.32 -1.36 2.10
C THR A 36 6.24 -0.96 3.25
N LYS A 37 6.45 -1.86 4.23
CA LYS A 37 7.25 -1.58 5.42
C LYS A 37 8.61 -0.97 5.04
N SER A 38 8.97 0.17 5.63
CA SER A 38 10.31 0.75 5.44
C SER A 38 11.42 -0.22 5.86
N ILE A 39 12.57 -0.19 5.18
CA ILE A 39 13.75 -1.02 5.50
C ILE A 39 14.15 -0.85 6.97
N LYS A 40 14.07 0.37 7.52
CA LYS A 40 14.34 0.63 8.94
C LYS A 40 13.38 -0.12 9.86
N THR A 41 12.11 -0.20 9.47
CA THR A 41 11.09 -0.93 10.22
C THR A 41 11.34 -2.42 10.14
N ILE A 42 11.71 -2.95 8.97
CA ILE A 42 12.10 -4.35 8.78
C ILE A 42 13.28 -4.71 9.68
N VAL A 43 14.36 -3.92 9.66
CA VAL A 43 15.53 -4.17 10.51
C VAL A 43 15.14 -4.13 11.98
N ARG A 44 14.38 -3.10 12.41
CA ARG A 44 13.94 -2.99 13.81
C ARG A 44 13.09 -4.18 14.23
N ASP A 45 12.11 -4.58 13.42
CA ASP A 45 11.19 -5.67 13.74
C ASP A 45 11.91 -7.03 13.85
N ASN A 46 12.98 -7.26 13.06
CA ASN A 46 13.79 -8.48 13.13
C ASN A 46 14.84 -8.46 14.24
N VAL A 47 15.42 -7.28 14.55
CA VAL A 47 16.43 -7.16 15.60
C VAL A 47 15.79 -7.16 16.98
N PHE A 48 14.73 -6.36 17.19
CA PHE A 48 14.06 -6.20 18.48
C PHE A 48 12.91 -7.20 18.67
N THR A 49 13.23 -8.48 18.50
CA THR A 49 12.30 -9.58 18.80
C THR A 49 12.44 -10.03 20.25
N LEU A 50 11.37 -10.57 20.83
CA LEU A 50 11.41 -11.19 22.16
C LEU A 50 12.46 -12.30 22.23
N PHE A 51 12.61 -13.08 21.15
CA PHE A 51 13.63 -14.12 21.03
C PHE A 51 15.05 -13.54 21.13
N ASN A 52 15.36 -12.47 20.40
CA ASN A 52 16.67 -11.82 20.47
C ASN A 52 16.91 -11.19 21.84
N LEU A 53 15.88 -10.61 22.47
CA LEU A 53 15.99 -10.08 23.83
C LEU A 53 16.35 -11.17 24.85
N ILE A 54 15.67 -12.33 24.80
CA ILE A 54 15.97 -13.48 25.67
C ILE A 54 17.41 -13.96 25.44
N ASN A 55 17.84 -14.04 24.18
CA ASN A 55 19.20 -14.50 23.86
C ASN A 55 20.29 -13.50 24.29
N ILE A 56 20.02 -12.20 24.23
CA ILE A 56 20.94 -11.18 24.76
C ILE A 56 21.06 -11.33 26.28
N LEU A 57 19.94 -11.51 27.00
CA LEU A 57 19.95 -11.76 28.44
C LEU A 57 20.74 -13.03 28.80
N LEU A 58 20.54 -14.11 28.04
CA LEU A 58 21.31 -15.35 28.20
C LEU A 58 22.79 -15.13 27.91
N GLY A 59 23.12 -14.38 26.86
CA GLY A 59 24.50 -14.02 26.52
C GLY A 59 25.18 -13.25 27.65
N ILE A 60 24.50 -12.27 28.24
CA ILE A 60 25.00 -11.53 29.41
C ILE A 60 25.22 -12.47 30.59
N ALA A 61 24.28 -13.38 30.88
CA ALA A 61 24.43 -14.35 31.96
C ALA A 61 25.64 -15.27 31.75
N VAL A 62 25.84 -15.80 30.53
CA VAL A 62 27.00 -16.65 30.18
C VAL A 62 28.32 -15.88 30.26
N PHE A 63 28.31 -14.60 29.85
CA PHE A 63 29.46 -13.72 29.95
C PHE A 63 29.87 -13.49 31.41
N LEU A 64 28.91 -13.23 32.30
CA LEU A 64 29.14 -13.05 33.74
C LEU A 64 29.71 -14.30 34.42
N VAL A 65 29.35 -15.50 33.94
CA VAL A 65 29.90 -16.78 34.41
C VAL A 65 31.33 -17.02 33.92
N GLY A 66 31.84 -16.22 32.98
CA GLY A 66 33.21 -16.32 32.45
C GLY A 66 33.43 -17.43 31.41
N SER A 67 32.35 -18.08 30.93
CA SER A 67 32.43 -19.15 29.95
C SER A 67 32.30 -18.63 28.51
N TYR A 68 33.35 -17.99 28.00
CA TYR A 68 33.32 -17.36 26.67
C TYR A 68 33.11 -18.34 25.51
N LYS A 69 33.56 -19.59 25.65
CA LYS A 69 33.32 -20.65 24.65
C LYS A 69 31.82 -20.90 24.43
N ASN A 70 31.02 -20.71 25.47
CA ASN A 70 29.58 -20.90 25.42
C ASN A 70 28.85 -19.71 24.77
N LEU A 71 29.52 -18.62 24.38
CA LEU A 71 28.90 -17.49 23.65
C LEU A 71 28.76 -17.74 22.14
N LEU A 72 29.34 -18.84 21.62
CA LEU A 72 29.30 -19.16 20.18
C LEU A 72 27.88 -19.24 19.60
N PHE A 73 26.87 -19.57 20.42
CA PHE A 73 25.47 -19.58 19.97
C PHE A 73 24.97 -18.20 19.50
N LEU A 74 25.53 -17.09 19.99
CA LEU A 74 25.18 -15.74 19.55
C LEU A 74 25.51 -15.51 18.07
N ILE A 75 26.53 -16.17 17.53
CA ILE A 75 26.88 -16.11 16.11
C ILE A 75 25.74 -16.70 15.28
N ILE A 76 25.20 -17.84 15.70
CA ILE A 76 24.08 -18.52 15.01
C ILE A 76 22.84 -17.62 15.03
N ILE A 77 22.56 -16.95 16.16
CA ILE A 77 21.43 -16.02 16.29
C ILE A 77 21.60 -14.79 15.40
N PHE A 78 22.81 -14.24 15.34
CA PHE A 78 23.12 -13.11 14.47
C PHE A 78 22.93 -13.49 13.00
N CYS A 79 23.45 -14.65 12.58
CA CYS A 79 23.26 -15.18 11.23
C CYS A 79 21.77 -15.37 10.91
N ASN A 80 21.00 -15.98 11.80
CA ASN A 80 19.55 -16.14 11.60
C ASN A 80 18.84 -14.81 11.44
N THR A 81 19.15 -13.82 12.29
CA THR A 81 18.57 -12.47 12.19
C THR A 81 18.95 -11.79 10.88
N ALA A 82 20.20 -11.92 10.45
CA ALA A 82 20.67 -11.37 9.18
C ALA A 82 19.95 -12.01 7.98
N ILE A 83 19.80 -13.34 7.99
CA ILE A 83 19.05 -14.07 6.96
C ILE A 83 17.60 -13.59 6.91
N SER A 84 16.94 -13.45 8.07
CA SER A 84 15.55 -12.96 8.13
C SER A 84 15.40 -11.55 7.57
N ILE A 85 16.32 -10.62 7.90
CA ILE A 85 16.32 -9.26 7.35
C ILE A 85 16.51 -9.29 5.83
N ILE A 86 17.47 -10.07 5.32
CA ILE A 86 17.75 -10.17 3.89
C ILE A 86 16.54 -10.74 3.14
N GLN A 87 15.90 -11.77 3.68
CA GLN A 87 14.70 -12.37 3.11
C GLN A 87 13.55 -11.36 3.03
N GLU A 88 13.25 -10.67 4.13
CA GLU A 88 12.16 -9.68 4.16
C GLU A 88 12.45 -8.49 3.23
N ILE A 89 13.71 -8.02 3.13
CA ILE A 89 14.10 -6.97 2.17
C ILE A 89 13.94 -7.45 0.72
N ASN A 90 14.35 -8.68 0.41
CA ASN A 90 14.22 -9.23 -0.94
C ASN A 90 12.75 -9.40 -1.34
N SER A 91 11.92 -9.92 -0.43
CA SER A 91 10.47 -9.99 -0.63
C SER A 91 9.85 -8.61 -0.84
N LYS A 92 10.23 -7.61 -0.01
CA LYS A 92 9.79 -6.22 -0.19
C LYS A 92 10.16 -5.69 -1.57
N ARG A 93 11.42 -5.84 -1.99
CA ARG A 93 11.90 -5.35 -3.30
C ARG A 93 11.18 -6.00 -4.47
N ALA A 94 10.86 -7.29 -4.37
CA ALA A 94 10.08 -7.99 -5.39
C ALA A 94 8.68 -7.38 -5.52
N VAL A 95 8.00 -7.12 -4.40
CA VAL A 95 6.68 -6.46 -4.37
C VAL A 95 6.77 -5.04 -4.92
N ASP A 96 7.69 -4.22 -4.42
CA ASP A 96 7.85 -2.83 -4.88
C ASP A 96 8.11 -2.74 -6.39
N LYS A 97 8.94 -3.65 -6.94
CA LYS A 97 9.24 -3.67 -8.37
C LYS A 97 8.01 -4.00 -9.23
N LEU A 98 7.14 -4.88 -8.75
CA LEU A 98 5.85 -5.16 -9.40
C LEU A 98 4.95 -3.93 -9.35
N SER A 99 4.89 -3.22 -8.22
CA SER A 99 4.12 -1.99 -8.08
C SER A 99 4.58 -0.88 -9.04
N VAL A 100 5.89 -0.71 -9.24
CA VAL A 100 6.43 0.30 -10.18
C VAL A 100 6.11 -0.04 -11.64
N LEU A 101 6.23 -1.31 -12.03
CA LEU A 101 5.91 -1.76 -13.40
C LEU A 101 4.41 -1.65 -13.72
N ALA A 102 3.55 -1.66 -12.70
CA ALA A 102 2.11 -1.52 -12.83
C ALA A 102 1.61 -0.08 -12.74
N GLN A 103 2.49 0.94 -12.66
CA GLN A 103 2.05 2.33 -12.63
C GLN A 103 1.36 2.69 -13.95
N ALA A 104 0.02 2.71 -13.91
CA ALA A 104 -0.79 3.14 -15.03
C ALA A 104 -0.44 4.59 -15.36
N LYS A 105 -0.27 4.87 -16.65
CA LYS A 105 -0.17 6.23 -17.14
C LYS A 105 -1.52 6.66 -17.67
N VAL A 106 -1.87 7.93 -17.46
CA VAL A 106 -3.15 8.50 -17.88
C VAL A 106 -2.88 9.65 -18.86
N ASN A 107 -3.73 9.76 -19.88
CA ASN A 107 -3.69 10.87 -20.81
C ASN A 107 -4.46 12.05 -20.21
N CYS A 108 -3.82 13.20 -20.09
CA CYS A 108 -4.41 14.44 -19.60
C CYS A 108 -4.21 15.55 -20.63
N ILE A 109 -5.18 16.45 -20.78
CA ILE A 109 -5.05 17.66 -21.59
C ILE A 109 -4.54 18.78 -20.69
N ARG A 110 -3.39 19.36 -21.03
CA ARG A 110 -2.81 20.55 -20.39
C ARG A 110 -2.24 21.47 -21.48
N ASP A 111 -2.45 22.78 -21.38
CA ASP A 111 -2.11 23.78 -22.41
C ASP A 111 -2.54 23.39 -23.85
N GLY A 112 -3.67 22.72 -23.98
CA GLY A 112 -4.21 22.25 -25.26
C GLY A 112 -3.48 21.07 -25.89
N LYS A 113 -2.57 20.42 -25.16
CA LYS A 113 -1.86 19.22 -25.61
C LYS A 113 -2.20 18.03 -24.73
N ILE A 114 -2.28 16.86 -25.36
CA ILE A 114 -2.45 15.59 -24.65
C ILE A 114 -1.07 15.17 -24.15
N ASN A 115 -0.90 15.17 -22.83
CA ASN A 115 0.30 14.73 -22.13
C ASN A 115 0.00 13.43 -21.38
N GLN A 116 0.92 12.49 -21.44
CA GLN A 116 0.82 11.23 -20.71
C GLN A 116 1.51 11.38 -19.34
N ILE A 117 0.73 11.42 -18.28
CA ILE A 117 1.19 11.68 -16.89
C ILE A 117 1.00 10.45 -16.00
N GLY A 118 1.77 10.38 -14.92
CA GLY A 118 1.62 9.36 -13.89
C GLY A 118 0.46 9.65 -12.94
N ILE A 119 -0.01 8.61 -12.23
CA ILE A 119 -1.09 8.71 -11.23
C ILE A 119 -0.83 9.80 -10.18
N ASN A 120 0.43 9.96 -9.76
CA ASN A 120 0.84 10.91 -8.71
C ASN A 120 1.06 12.34 -9.24
N GLU A 121 0.86 12.58 -10.54
CA GLU A 121 1.01 13.89 -11.17
C GLU A 121 -0.35 14.49 -11.53
N ILE A 122 -1.44 13.73 -11.36
CA ILE A 122 -2.82 14.18 -11.58
C ILE A 122 -3.18 15.17 -10.48
N VAL A 123 -3.78 16.29 -10.84
CA VAL A 123 -4.30 17.30 -9.91
C VAL A 123 -5.82 17.39 -9.97
N LEU A 124 -6.41 18.04 -8.97
CA LEU A 124 -7.84 18.38 -9.00
C LEU A 124 -8.16 19.20 -10.27
N ASP A 125 -9.34 19.01 -10.86
CA ASP A 125 -9.79 19.68 -12.09
C ASP A 125 -8.96 19.37 -13.37
N ASP A 126 -8.03 18.40 -13.32
CA ASP A 126 -7.36 17.93 -14.54
C ASP A 126 -8.39 17.37 -15.53
N LEU A 127 -8.14 17.59 -16.82
CA LEU A 127 -8.98 17.05 -17.88
C LEU A 127 -8.38 15.76 -18.44
N LEU A 128 -8.89 14.62 -17.99
CA LEU A 128 -8.46 13.30 -18.41
C LEU A 128 -9.13 12.89 -19.72
N VAL A 129 -8.37 12.25 -20.60
CA VAL A 129 -8.87 11.60 -21.82
C VAL A 129 -8.89 10.11 -21.57
N LEU A 130 -10.09 9.55 -21.53
CA LEU A 130 -10.33 8.15 -21.23
C LEU A 130 -10.86 7.43 -22.46
N GLU A 131 -10.23 6.32 -22.79
CA GLU A 131 -10.55 5.46 -23.94
C GLU A 131 -10.65 4.00 -23.49
N ALA A 132 -11.23 3.15 -24.35
CA ALA A 132 -11.30 1.70 -24.12
C ALA A 132 -9.96 1.10 -23.67
N GLY A 133 -9.99 0.35 -22.56
CA GLY A 133 -8.82 -0.25 -21.91
C GLY A 133 -8.13 0.63 -20.87
N ASN A 134 -8.54 1.90 -20.70
CA ASN A 134 -8.02 2.74 -19.63
C ASN A 134 -8.68 2.42 -18.29
N GLN A 135 -7.86 2.37 -17.24
CA GLN A 135 -8.34 2.35 -15.87
C GLN A 135 -8.68 3.77 -15.42
N ILE A 136 -9.80 3.94 -14.75
CA ILE A 136 -10.20 5.20 -14.12
C ILE A 136 -9.47 5.27 -12.77
N VAL A 137 -8.51 6.19 -12.67
CA VAL A 137 -7.61 6.29 -11.50
C VAL A 137 -8.18 7.18 -10.41
N THR A 138 -8.86 8.27 -10.81
CA THR A 138 -9.46 9.27 -9.92
C THR A 138 -10.95 9.38 -10.20
N ASP A 139 -11.75 9.70 -9.20
CA ASP A 139 -13.16 10.00 -9.43
C ASP A 139 -13.26 11.25 -10.31
N SER A 140 -14.02 11.14 -11.39
CA SER A 140 -14.07 12.17 -12.44
C SER A 140 -15.50 12.34 -12.96
N VAL A 141 -15.84 13.51 -13.49
CA VAL A 141 -17.15 13.75 -14.13
C VAL A 141 -16.98 13.90 -15.64
N ILE A 142 -17.81 13.23 -16.42
CA ILE A 142 -17.73 13.30 -17.90
C ILE A 142 -18.19 14.68 -18.36
N LEU A 143 -17.30 15.40 -19.03
CA LEU A 143 -17.61 16.70 -19.64
C LEU A 143 -17.96 16.58 -21.13
N GLU A 144 -17.46 15.55 -21.83
CA GLU A 144 -17.72 15.31 -23.25
C GLU A 144 -17.57 13.83 -23.58
N GLY A 145 -18.47 13.30 -24.42
CA GLY A 145 -18.42 11.92 -24.90
C GLY A 145 -19.26 10.94 -24.06
N GLU A 146 -19.06 9.66 -24.35
CA GLU A 146 -19.80 8.54 -23.78
C GLU A 146 -18.88 7.32 -23.67
N VAL A 147 -19.05 6.55 -22.61
CA VAL A 147 -18.24 5.36 -22.32
C VAL A 147 -19.08 4.29 -21.67
N GLU A 148 -18.70 3.05 -21.94
CA GLU A 148 -19.14 1.90 -21.16
C GLU A 148 -18.07 1.55 -20.13
N VAL A 149 -18.46 1.46 -18.87
CA VAL A 149 -17.54 1.19 -17.76
C VAL A 149 -17.89 -0.10 -17.06
N ASN A 150 -16.84 -0.82 -16.65
CA ASN A 150 -16.94 -1.98 -15.80
C ASN A 150 -16.52 -1.58 -14.39
N GLU A 151 -17.48 -1.61 -13.45
CA GLU A 151 -17.28 -1.26 -12.04
C GLU A 151 -17.07 -2.50 -11.14
N SER A 152 -16.90 -3.70 -11.73
CA SER A 152 -16.80 -4.99 -11.02
C SER A 152 -15.67 -5.06 -9.99
N PHE A 153 -14.58 -4.32 -10.21
CA PHE A 153 -13.48 -4.24 -9.26
C PHE A 153 -13.88 -3.63 -7.91
N ILE A 154 -14.97 -2.85 -7.89
CA ILE A 154 -15.40 -2.12 -6.70
C ILE A 154 -16.75 -2.64 -6.19
N THR A 155 -17.69 -2.93 -7.09
CA THR A 155 -19.02 -3.42 -6.73
C THR A 155 -19.07 -4.94 -6.61
N GLY A 156 -18.15 -5.66 -7.26
CA GLY A 156 -18.20 -7.12 -7.41
C GLY A 156 -19.19 -7.60 -8.48
N GLU A 157 -19.93 -6.69 -9.11
CA GLU A 157 -20.91 -6.99 -10.15
C GLU A 157 -20.27 -6.80 -11.52
N SER A 158 -20.39 -7.80 -12.40
CA SER A 158 -19.76 -7.81 -13.73
C SER A 158 -20.53 -7.04 -14.80
N ASP A 159 -21.54 -6.28 -14.39
CA ASP A 159 -22.40 -5.55 -15.32
C ASP A 159 -21.67 -4.33 -15.88
N ILE A 160 -21.84 -4.14 -17.19
CA ILE A 160 -21.30 -2.99 -17.91
C ILE A 160 -22.30 -1.85 -17.79
N ILE A 161 -21.85 -0.71 -17.30
CA ILE A 161 -22.68 0.47 -17.08
C ILE A 161 -22.33 1.50 -18.12
N TYR A 162 -23.32 1.94 -18.90
CA TYR A 162 -23.17 3.02 -19.85
C TYR A 162 -23.27 4.38 -19.15
N LYS A 163 -22.31 5.26 -19.43
CA LYS A 163 -22.16 6.61 -18.83
C LYS A 163 -22.01 7.65 -19.92
N LYS A 164 -22.63 8.82 -19.72
CA LYS A 164 -22.62 9.94 -20.66
C LYS A 164 -22.22 11.24 -19.97
N GLN A 165 -22.14 12.32 -20.74
CA GLN A 165 -21.88 13.66 -20.22
C GLN A 165 -22.74 14.00 -18.99
N GLY A 166 -22.08 14.45 -17.92
CA GLY A 166 -22.66 14.76 -16.62
C GLY A 166 -22.58 13.61 -15.60
N ASP A 167 -22.35 12.38 -16.05
CA ASP A 167 -22.23 11.23 -15.14
C ASP A 167 -20.85 11.16 -14.49
N THR A 168 -20.82 10.60 -13.28
CA THR A 168 -19.58 10.36 -12.53
C THR A 168 -18.98 8.99 -12.87
N LEU A 169 -17.67 9.03 -13.09
CA LEU A 169 -16.77 7.90 -13.22
C LEU A 169 -16.08 7.66 -11.88
N LEU A 170 -16.16 6.42 -11.38
CA LEU A 170 -15.57 6.03 -10.11
C LEU A 170 -14.14 5.51 -10.31
N SER A 171 -13.21 5.94 -9.46
CA SER A 171 -11.87 5.39 -9.38
C SER A 171 -11.92 3.88 -9.14
N GLY A 172 -11.07 3.10 -9.81
CA GLY A 172 -11.04 1.63 -9.74
C GLY A 172 -11.80 0.93 -10.87
N SER A 173 -12.68 1.64 -11.58
CA SER A 173 -13.41 1.13 -12.73
C SER A 173 -12.55 1.12 -13.99
N PHE A 174 -12.99 0.36 -15.00
CA PHE A 174 -12.29 0.25 -16.29
C PHE A 174 -13.21 0.65 -17.44
N VAL A 175 -12.69 1.41 -18.40
CA VAL A 175 -13.43 1.72 -19.62
C VAL A 175 -13.38 0.51 -20.55
N VAL A 176 -14.55 -0.04 -20.86
CA VAL A 176 -14.71 -1.20 -21.77
C VAL A 176 -14.76 -0.73 -23.22
N SER A 177 -15.53 0.32 -23.50
CA SER A 177 -15.72 0.86 -24.83
C SER A 177 -16.02 2.36 -24.79
N GLY A 178 -15.85 3.03 -25.93
CA GLY A 178 -16.09 4.47 -26.07
C GLY A 178 -14.87 5.35 -25.76
N ARG A 179 -15.12 6.66 -25.75
CA ARG A 179 -14.13 7.69 -25.45
C ARG A 179 -14.82 8.88 -24.80
N CYS A 180 -14.23 9.41 -23.75
CA CYS A 180 -14.71 10.62 -23.11
C CYS A 180 -13.57 11.52 -22.62
N LYS A 181 -13.90 12.78 -22.38
CA LYS A 181 -13.10 13.71 -21.59
C LYS A 181 -13.78 13.89 -20.24
N ALA A 182 -13.05 13.67 -19.17
CA ALA A 182 -13.57 13.74 -17.80
C ALA A 182 -12.71 14.67 -16.94
N GLU A 183 -13.35 15.50 -16.12
CA GLU A 183 -12.68 16.40 -15.18
C GLU A 183 -12.56 15.73 -13.82
N VAL A 184 -11.37 15.79 -13.21
CA VAL A 184 -11.10 15.18 -11.90
C VAL A 184 -11.84 15.94 -10.80
N ILE A 185 -12.67 15.24 -10.03
CA ILE A 185 -13.46 15.82 -8.93
C ILE A 185 -12.95 15.43 -7.54
N HIS A 186 -12.28 14.28 -7.41
CA HIS A 186 -11.66 13.84 -6.17
C HIS A 186 -10.26 13.30 -6.43
N ILE A 187 -9.40 13.41 -5.41
CA ILE A 187 -8.00 12.98 -5.42
C ILE A 187 -7.65 12.29 -4.10
N GLY A 188 -6.62 11.46 -4.10
CA GLY A 188 -6.08 10.83 -2.89
C GLY A 188 -7.14 10.07 -2.10
N ASP A 189 -7.27 10.38 -0.81
CA ASP A 189 -8.20 9.70 0.11
C ASP A 189 -9.69 9.96 -0.18
N GLU A 190 -10.02 10.99 -0.97
CA GLU A 190 -11.40 11.33 -1.31
C GLU A 190 -11.98 10.44 -2.41
N ASN A 191 -11.11 9.77 -3.18
CA ASN A 191 -11.51 8.82 -4.21
C ASN A 191 -12.34 7.67 -3.63
N TYR A 192 -13.31 7.19 -4.42
CA TYR A 192 -14.19 6.10 -4.04
C TYR A 192 -13.42 4.84 -3.64
N THR A 193 -12.42 4.43 -4.42
CA THR A 193 -11.53 3.30 -4.09
C THR A 193 -10.84 3.46 -2.73
N SER A 194 -10.37 4.66 -2.40
CA SER A 194 -9.68 4.95 -1.14
C SER A 194 -10.64 4.89 0.06
N LYS A 195 -11.88 5.35 -0.11
CA LYS A 195 -12.96 5.23 0.88
C LYS A 195 -13.34 3.77 1.13
N ILE A 196 -13.51 2.97 0.06
CA ILE A 196 -13.82 1.53 0.17
C ILE A 196 -12.66 0.77 0.82
N SER A 197 -11.42 1.01 0.39
CA SER A 197 -10.21 0.40 0.97
C SER A 197 -10.07 0.76 2.45
N SER A 198 -10.32 2.01 2.82
CA SER A 198 -10.24 2.46 4.22
C SER A 198 -11.38 1.92 5.10
N GLY A 199 -12.57 1.71 4.55
CA GLY A 199 -13.67 1.01 5.24
C GLY A 199 -13.37 -0.48 5.45
N ALA A 200 -12.79 -1.15 4.45
CA ALA A 200 -12.41 -2.55 4.52
C ALA A 200 -11.19 -2.82 5.44
N LYS A 201 -10.38 -1.79 5.76
CA LYS A 201 -9.24 -1.91 6.71
C LYS A 201 -9.66 -2.29 8.13
N TYR A 202 -10.94 -2.19 8.50
CA TYR A 202 -11.45 -2.68 9.80
C TYR A 202 -11.65 -4.20 9.87
N VAL A 203 -11.17 -4.97 8.89
CA VAL A 203 -11.05 -6.43 9.05
C VAL A 203 -9.87 -6.73 9.98
N LYS A 204 -10.23 -6.83 11.26
CA LYS A 204 -9.45 -7.34 12.40
C LYS A 204 -8.31 -8.26 11.97
N LYS A 205 -7.07 -7.91 12.34
CA LYS A 205 -5.85 -8.73 12.17
C LYS A 205 -6.19 -10.20 12.43
N ILE A 206 -6.18 -11.03 11.39
CA ILE A 206 -6.46 -12.46 11.54
C ILE A 206 -5.36 -13.01 12.44
N ASN A 207 -5.72 -13.28 13.70
CA ASN A 207 -4.82 -13.98 14.61
C ASN A 207 -4.62 -15.38 14.02
N SER A 208 -3.50 -15.57 13.32
CA SER A 208 -3.14 -16.84 12.69
C SER A 208 -3.32 -17.98 13.70
N GLU A 209 -4.17 -18.95 13.37
CA GLU A 209 -4.40 -20.10 14.25
C GLU A 209 -3.12 -20.87 14.55
N ILE A 210 -2.20 -20.88 13.58
CA ILE A 210 -0.85 -21.45 13.73
C ILE A 210 -0.06 -20.65 14.77
N MET A 211 -0.09 -19.32 14.70
CA MET A 211 0.60 -18.46 15.67
C MET A 211 0.00 -18.60 17.08
N ASN A 212 -1.32 -18.72 17.20
CA ASN A 212 -1.98 -18.98 18.47
C ASN A 212 -1.59 -20.35 19.06
N SER A 213 -1.48 -21.37 18.20
CA SER A 213 -1.05 -22.72 18.59
C SER A 213 0.41 -22.74 19.03
N LEU A 214 1.29 -22.05 18.29
CA LEU A 214 2.70 -21.86 18.68
C LEU A 214 2.81 -21.14 20.03
N ASN A 215 2.06 -20.05 20.23
CA ASN A 215 2.05 -19.32 21.49
C ASN A 215 1.55 -20.18 22.66
N LYS A 216 0.57 -21.07 22.44
CA LYS A 216 0.14 -22.05 23.45
C LYS A 216 1.25 -23.03 23.80
N ILE A 217 1.95 -23.57 22.80
CA ILE A 217 3.09 -24.49 23.01
C ILE A 217 4.19 -23.78 23.81
N ILE A 218 4.57 -22.56 23.40
CA ILE A 218 5.58 -21.76 24.09
C ILE A 218 5.17 -21.53 25.55
N LYS A 219 3.92 -21.11 25.81
CA LYS A 219 3.41 -20.89 27.16
C LYS A 219 3.46 -22.17 28.02
N PHE A 220 3.11 -23.31 27.44
CA PHE A 220 3.20 -24.60 28.13
C PHE A 220 4.64 -24.95 28.49
N ILE A 221 5.57 -24.84 27.53
CA ILE A 221 7.00 -25.08 27.76
C ILE A 221 7.55 -24.12 28.83
N SER A 222 7.21 -22.84 28.79
CA SER A 222 7.65 -21.85 29.79
C SER A 222 7.18 -22.20 31.21
N ILE A 223 5.94 -22.68 31.37
CA ILE A 223 5.43 -23.12 32.69
C ILE A 223 6.11 -24.40 33.14
N ALA A 224 6.35 -25.35 32.22
CA ALA A 224 6.98 -26.63 32.52
C ALA A 224 8.46 -26.51 32.95
N ILE A 225 9.16 -25.47 32.51
CA ILE A 225 10.56 -25.21 32.89
C ILE A 225 10.70 -24.91 34.40
N VAL A 226 9.73 -24.26 35.03
CA VAL A 226 9.79 -23.86 36.44
C VAL A 226 9.87 -25.06 37.41
N PRO A 227 9.00 -26.08 37.34
CA PRO A 227 9.11 -27.27 38.19
C PRO A 227 10.33 -28.12 37.87
N VAL A 228 10.69 -28.27 36.59
CA VAL A 228 11.91 -29.01 36.19
C VAL A 228 13.15 -28.36 36.81
N ARG A 229 13.24 -27.02 36.78
CA ARG A 229 14.32 -26.28 37.45
C ARG A 229 14.37 -26.57 38.95
N ASN A 230 13.22 -26.53 39.64
CA ASN A 230 13.16 -26.79 41.08
C ASN A 230 13.58 -28.22 41.45
N ILE A 231 13.15 -29.22 40.67
CA ILE A 231 13.50 -30.63 40.89
C ILE A 231 15.00 -30.85 40.72
N THR A 232 15.61 -30.27 39.69
CA THR A 232 17.06 -30.42 39.45
C THR A 232 17.89 -29.78 40.58
N ILE A 233 17.47 -28.62 41.09
CA ILE A 233 18.15 -27.96 42.21
C ILE A 233 18.06 -28.82 43.48
N PHE A 234 16.87 -29.36 43.78
CA PHE A 234 16.67 -30.19 44.98
C PHE A 234 17.48 -31.50 44.95
N LYS A 235 17.76 -32.04 43.76
CA LYS A 235 18.57 -33.25 43.59
C LYS A 235 20.09 -32.99 43.62
N SER A 236 20.50 -31.72 43.56
CA SER A 236 21.90 -31.28 43.56
C SER A 236 22.37 -30.72 44.92
N VAL A 237 21.48 -30.66 45.91
CA VAL A 237 21.75 -30.38 47.33
C VAL A 237 21.73 -31.69 48.09
#